data_AF-A0A149S572-F1
#
_entry.id   AF-A0A149S572-F1
#
_cell.length_a   1.000
_cell.length_b   1.000
_cell.length_c   1.000
_cell.angle_alpha   90.00
_cell.angle_beta   90.00
_cell.angle_gamma   90.00
#
_symmetry.space_group_name_H-M   'P 1'
#
loop_
_entity.id
_entity.type
_entity.pdbx_description
1 polymer ?
#
loop_
_entity_poly.entity_id
_entity_poly.type
_entity_poly.pdbx_seq_one_letter_code
_entity_poly.pdbx_strand_id
1 'polypeptide(L)'
;MALKPRKRPDASEITAAALGRVSTDGGKSVPVPKTRADQALETARSVNPRLPPAEVVPEDKAVNHNMRVRTSTLRALGKAAEEHGMTVKQFIMRAVADKGVAVAPTDLENGKITPWRDR
;
A
#
# COMPACT_ATOMS: atom_id res chain seq x y z
N MET A 1 32.45 20.74 -4.79
CA MET A 1 32.54 19.68 -5.82
C MET A 1 31.17 19.51 -6.45
N ALA A 2 31.00 19.84 -7.73
CA ALA A 2 29.71 19.74 -8.41
C ALA A 2 29.50 18.33 -8.96
N LEU A 3 28.43 17.66 -8.53
CA LEU A 3 28.04 16.33 -9.01
C LEU A 3 27.53 16.44 -10.45
N LYS A 4 28.18 15.75 -11.39
CA LYS A 4 27.76 15.70 -12.80
C LYS A 4 26.37 15.03 -12.91
N PRO A 5 25.45 15.58 -13.72
CA PRO A 5 24.15 14.96 -13.93
C PRO A 5 24.30 13.62 -14.65
N ARG A 6 23.69 12.57 -14.09
CA ARG A 6 23.66 11.24 -14.74
C ARG A 6 22.66 11.29 -15.89
N LYS A 7 23.11 10.92 -17.09
CA LYS A 7 22.28 10.78 -18.29
C LYS A 7 21.16 9.77 -18.01
N ARG A 8 19.90 10.15 -18.26
CA ARG A 8 18.78 9.21 -18.17
C ARG A 8 18.89 8.18 -19.29
N PRO A 9 18.69 6.89 -19.00
CA PRO A 9 18.65 5.88 -20.04
C PRO A 9 17.45 6.13 -20.96
N ASP A 10 17.66 5.92 -22.25
CA ASP A 10 16.60 6.09 -23.24
C ASP A 10 15.62 4.90 -23.21
N ALA A 11 14.48 5.04 -23.90
CA ALA A 11 13.44 4.01 -23.91
C ALA A 11 13.96 2.68 -24.49
N SER A 12 14.96 2.72 -25.38
CA SER A 12 15.55 1.53 -25.98
C SER A 12 16.41 0.78 -24.97
N GLU A 13 17.22 1.50 -24.17
CA GLU A 13 18.04 0.95 -23.09
C GLU A 13 17.18 0.32 -21.99
N ILE A 14 16.06 0.96 -21.63
CA ILE A 14 15.10 0.42 -20.65
C ILE A 14 14.48 -0.88 -21.18
N THR A 15 14.09 -0.90 -22.46
CA THR A 15 13.47 -2.07 -23.09
C THR A 15 14.46 -3.22 -23.26
N ALA A 16 15.72 -2.93 -23.58
CA ALA A 16 16.79 -3.92 -23.69
C ALA A 16 17.14 -4.55 -22.33
N ALA A 17 17.16 -3.75 -21.26
CA ALA A 17 17.35 -4.24 -19.90
C ALA A 17 16.18 -5.13 -19.43
N ALA A 18 14.94 -4.74 -19.74
CA ALA A 18 13.75 -5.52 -19.42
C ALA A 18 13.67 -6.85 -20.17
N LEU A 19 14.19 -6.89 -21.41
CA LEU A 19 14.22 -8.09 -22.25
C LEU A 19 15.47 -8.95 -22.06
N GLY A 20 16.37 -8.58 -21.14
CA GLY A 20 17.60 -9.35 -20.84
C GLY A 20 18.58 -9.44 -22.01
N ARG A 21 18.43 -8.57 -23.02
CA ARG A 21 19.26 -8.58 -24.24
C ARG A 21 20.41 -7.57 -24.14
N VAL A 22 21.17 -7.62 -23.03
CA VAL A 22 22.53 -7.09 -23.04
C VAL A 22 23.41 -8.21 -23.58
N SER A 23 23.85 -8.01 -24.82
CA SER A 23 24.80 -8.88 -25.49
C SER A 23 25.98 -9.18 -24.58
N THR A 24 26.24 -10.48 -24.44
CA THR A 24 27.45 -11.08 -23.93
C THR A 24 28.69 -10.42 -24.53
N ASP A 25 29.41 -9.68 -23.71
CA ASP A 25 30.85 -9.53 -23.86
C ASP A 25 31.50 -9.91 -22.52
N GLY A 26 32.27 -10.99 -22.55
CA GLY A 26 33.31 -11.31 -21.57
C GLY A 26 32.90 -11.39 -20.08
N GLY A 27 32.38 -12.55 -19.68
CA GLY A 27 32.75 -13.24 -18.44
C GLY A 27 33.03 -12.42 -17.18
N LYS A 28 31.98 -12.03 -16.45
CA LYS A 28 31.86 -12.13 -14.98
C LYS A 28 30.51 -11.53 -14.59
N SER A 29 29.51 -12.38 -14.39
CA SER A 29 28.33 -11.99 -13.63
C SER A 29 28.80 -11.56 -12.24
N VAL A 30 28.80 -10.27 -11.95
CA VAL A 30 29.01 -9.79 -10.58
C VAL A 30 27.87 -10.39 -9.76
N PRO A 31 28.14 -11.28 -8.79
CA PRO A 31 27.07 -11.86 -8.00
C PRO A 31 26.38 -10.72 -7.27
N VAL A 32 25.09 -10.53 -7.53
CA VAL A 32 24.26 -9.61 -6.73
C VAL A 32 24.45 -10.02 -5.28
N PRO A 33 24.91 -9.13 -4.38
CA PRO A 33 25.13 -9.51 -2.99
C PRO A 33 23.80 -9.98 -2.40
N LYS A 34 23.72 -11.28 -2.09
CA LYS A 34 22.54 -11.89 -1.48
C LYS A 34 22.17 -11.10 -0.23
N THR A 35 20.96 -10.58 -0.17
CA THR A 35 20.50 -9.85 1.00
C THR A 35 20.42 -10.79 2.21
N ARG A 36 20.39 -10.23 3.42
CA ARG A 36 20.19 -11.03 4.65
C ARG A 36 18.92 -11.90 4.57
N ALA A 37 17.89 -11.39 3.90
CA ALA A 37 16.65 -12.14 3.67
C ALA A 37 16.87 -13.34 2.74
N ASP A 38 17.63 -13.18 1.67
CA ASP A 38 17.92 -14.26 0.71
C ASP A 38 18.71 -15.40 1.36
N GLN A 39 19.71 -15.07 2.18
CA GLN A 39 20.51 -16.06 2.91
C GLN A 39 19.68 -16.82 3.96
N ALA A 40 18.76 -16.12 4.64
CA ALA A 40 17.86 -16.75 5.61
C ALA A 40 16.88 -17.73 4.94
N LEU A 41 16.35 -17.37 3.77
CA LEU A 41 15.49 -18.23 2.96
C LEU A 41 16.24 -19.47 2.43
N GLU A 42 17.46 -19.30 1.94
CA GLU A 42 18.30 -20.41 1.46
C GLU A 42 18.66 -21.38 2.59
N THR A 43 18.99 -20.85 3.77
CA THR A 43 19.26 -21.66 4.98
C THR A 43 18.00 -22.39 5.46
N ALA A 44 16.85 -21.72 5.47
CA ALA A 44 15.59 -22.36 5.86
C ALA A 44 15.22 -23.52 4.90
N ARG A 45 15.44 -23.31 3.59
CA ARG A 45 15.21 -24.34 2.56
C ARG A 45 16.18 -25.52 2.68
N SER A 46 17.43 -25.30 3.10
CA SER A 46 18.40 -26.38 3.26
C SER A 46 18.16 -27.22 4.51
N VAL A 47 17.69 -26.61 5.60
CA VAL A 47 17.42 -27.30 6.87
C VAL A 47 16.15 -28.13 6.82
N ASN A 48 15.08 -27.65 6.15
CA ASN A 48 13.86 -28.44 5.98
C ASN A 48 13.15 -28.16 4.64
N PRO A 49 13.54 -28.85 3.56
CA PRO A 49 13.02 -28.60 2.21
C PRO A 49 11.52 -28.91 2.03
N ARG A 50 10.94 -29.69 2.95
CA ARG A 50 9.54 -30.13 2.91
C ARG A 50 8.62 -29.29 3.78
N LEU A 51 9.16 -28.36 4.58
CA LEU A 51 8.34 -27.46 5.35
C LEU A 51 7.70 -26.45 4.38
N PRO A 52 6.37 -26.40 4.27
CA PRO A 52 5.73 -25.37 3.46
C PRO A 52 6.11 -23.98 3.99
N PRO A 53 6.22 -22.95 3.12
CA PRO A 53 6.43 -21.59 3.56
C PRO A 53 5.39 -21.22 4.63
N ALA A 54 5.83 -20.56 5.70
CA ALA A 54 4.91 -20.10 6.74
C ALA A 54 3.88 -19.16 6.10
N GLU A 55 2.60 -19.46 6.31
CA GLU A 55 1.51 -18.58 5.91
C GLU A 55 1.51 -17.37 6.85
N VAL A 56 1.95 -16.23 6.33
CA VAL A 56 1.86 -14.97 7.06
C VAL A 56 0.46 -14.42 6.81
N VAL A 57 -0.37 -14.41 7.85
CA VAL A 57 -1.63 -13.64 7.82
C VAL A 57 -1.26 -12.16 7.79
N PRO A 58 -1.63 -11.40 6.75
CA PRO A 58 -1.35 -9.98 6.71
C PRO A 58 -1.99 -9.29 7.92
N GLU A 59 -1.23 -8.45 8.60
CA GLU A 59 -1.76 -7.61 9.67
C GLU A 59 -2.86 -6.70 9.10
N ASP A 60 -4.02 -6.69 9.75
CA ASP A 60 -5.09 -5.76 9.43
C ASP A 60 -4.69 -4.35 9.87
N LYS A 61 -4.44 -3.48 8.90
CA LYS A 61 -3.93 -2.12 9.11
C LYS A 61 -4.90 -1.11 8.53
N ALA A 62 -5.08 -0.01 9.27
CA ALA A 62 -5.80 1.14 8.76
C ALA A 62 -5.08 1.70 7.52
N VAL A 63 -5.84 1.84 6.43
CA VAL A 63 -5.37 2.41 5.17
C VAL A 63 -6.20 3.65 4.79
N ASN A 64 -5.57 4.62 4.16
CA ASN A 64 -6.26 5.81 3.69
C ASN A 64 -7.01 5.52 2.39
N HIS A 65 -8.31 5.80 2.38
CA HIS A 65 -9.13 5.76 1.17
C HIS A 65 -9.46 7.19 0.71
N ASN A 66 -8.96 7.57 -0.47
CA ASN A 66 -9.20 8.89 -1.05
C ASN A 66 -10.40 8.85 -2.00
N MET A 67 -11.41 9.66 -1.73
CA MET A 67 -12.61 9.78 -2.56
C MET A 67 -12.79 11.22 -3.05
N ARG A 68 -13.10 11.39 -4.34
CA ARG A 68 -13.46 12.70 -4.91
C ARG A 68 -14.96 12.86 -4.92
N VAL A 69 -15.45 13.92 -4.28
CA VAL A 69 -16.86 14.29 -4.24
C VAL A 69 -17.03 15.78 -4.54
N ARG A 70 -18.25 16.19 -4.89
CA ARG A 70 -18.58 17.61 -5.04
C ARG A 70 -18.68 18.25 -3.65
N THR A 71 -18.43 19.56 -3.56
CA THR A 71 -18.52 20.33 -2.30
C THR A 71 -19.91 20.26 -1.66
N SER A 72 -20.97 20.24 -2.49
CA SER A 72 -22.34 20.07 -2.02
C SER A 72 -22.55 18.73 -1.31
N THR A 73 -22.00 17.64 -1.85
CA THR A 73 -22.04 16.31 -1.25
C THR A 73 -21.27 16.26 0.07
N LEU A 74 -20.06 16.83 0.12
CA LEU A 74 -19.26 16.85 1.35
C LEU A 74 -19.99 17.61 2.48
N ARG A 75 -20.62 18.74 2.16
CA ARG A 75 -21.43 19.51 3.10
C ARG A 75 -22.64 18.71 3.61
N ALA A 76 -23.33 17.99 2.71
CA ALA A 76 -24.48 17.17 3.09
C ALA A 76 -24.07 16.03 4.03
N LEU A 77 -22.96 15.35 3.74
CA LEU A 77 -22.40 14.30 4.61
C LEU A 77 -21.98 14.85 5.97
N GLY A 78 -21.35 16.03 6.00
CA GLY A 78 -20.97 16.70 7.25
C GLY A 78 -22.17 16.97 8.17
N LYS A 79 -23.25 17.53 7.61
CA LYS A 79 -24.49 17.80 8.35
C LYS A 79 -25.15 16.53 8.87
N ALA A 80 -25.29 15.52 8.01
CA ALA A 80 -25.90 14.25 8.42
C ALA A 80 -25.09 13.57 9.53
N ALA A 81 -23.76 13.57 9.43
CA ALA A 81 -22.91 13.03 10.48
C ALA A 81 -23.05 13.81 11.81
N GLU A 82 -23.16 15.14 11.74
CA GLU A 82 -23.39 16.01 12.91
C GLU A 82 -24.73 15.73 13.59
N GLU A 83 -25.81 15.59 12.81
CA GLU A 83 -27.16 15.25 13.32
C GLU A 83 -27.16 13.91 14.08
N HIS A 84 -26.33 12.96 13.66
CA HIS A 84 -26.18 11.67 14.32
C HIS A 84 -25.05 11.62 15.37
N GLY A 85 -24.40 12.74 15.68
CA GLY A 85 -23.32 12.78 16.68
C GLY A 85 -22.15 11.88 16.32
N MET A 86 -21.79 11.81 15.03
CA MET A 86 -20.73 10.95 14.52
C MET A 86 -19.80 11.69 13.56
N THR A 87 -18.66 11.09 13.24
CA THR A 87 -17.78 11.57 12.19
C THR A 87 -18.30 11.17 10.82
N VAL A 88 -17.95 11.93 9.78
CA VAL A 88 -18.25 11.60 8.38
C VAL A 88 -17.73 10.19 8.01
N LYS A 89 -16.58 9.77 8.55
CA LYS A 89 -16.05 8.42 8.34
C LYS A 89 -17.05 7.37 8.83
N GLN A 90 -17.48 7.45 10.09
CA GLN A 90 -18.43 6.45 10.63
C GLN A 90 -19.78 6.53 9.94
N PHE A 91 -20.25 7.73 9.59
CA PHE A 91 -21.51 7.88 8.87
C PHE A 91 -21.49 7.10 7.55
N ILE A 92 -20.39 7.22 6.80
CA ILE A 92 -20.19 6.46 5.56
C ILE A 92 -20.04 4.96 5.86
N MET A 93 -19.20 4.58 6.84
CA MET A 93 -18.93 3.17 7.16
C MET A 93 -20.18 2.44 7.67
N ARG A 94 -21.03 3.12 8.43
CA ARG A 94 -22.33 2.61 8.86
C ARG A 94 -23.24 2.37 7.67
N ALA A 95 -23.36 3.34 6.76
CA ALA A 95 -24.16 3.18 5.55
C ALA A 95 -23.65 2.03 4.65
N VAL A 96 -22.33 1.82 4.60
CA VAL A 96 -21.71 0.69 3.91
C VAL A 96 -22.06 -0.64 4.58
N ALA A 97 -21.98 -0.71 5.91
CA ALA A 97 -22.40 -1.89 6.68
C ALA A 97 -23.90 -2.20 6.51
N ASP A 98 -24.75 -1.17 6.49
CA ASP A 98 -26.20 -1.32 6.27
C ASP A 98 -26.53 -1.87 4.87
N LYS A 99 -25.59 -1.76 3.90
CA LYS A 99 -25.67 -2.41 2.59
C LYS A 99 -25.15 -3.85 2.58
N GLY A 100 -24.78 -4.40 3.74
CA GLY A 100 -24.29 -5.77 3.89
C GLY A 100 -22.80 -5.94 3.58
N VAL A 101 -22.04 -4.84 3.45
CA VAL A 101 -20.59 -4.91 3.26
C VAL A 101 -19.93 -5.09 4.63
N ALA A 102 -19.01 -6.05 4.74
CA ALA A 102 -18.25 -6.26 5.96
C ALA A 102 -17.34 -5.04 6.22
N VAL A 103 -17.47 -4.46 7.42
CA VAL A 103 -16.68 -3.31 7.89
C VAL A 103 -16.03 -3.70 9.21
N ALA A 104 -14.76 -3.32 9.39
CA ALA A 104 -14.06 -3.57 10.64
C ALA A 104 -14.76 -2.85 11.81
N PRO A 105 -14.94 -3.48 12.98
CA PRO A 105 -15.64 -2.88 14.12
C PRO A 105 -15.05 -1.52 14.55
N THR A 106 -13.72 -1.40 14.49
CA THR A 106 -12.96 -0.18 14.81
C THR A 106 -13.30 1.00 13.90
N ASP A 107 -13.79 0.75 12.69
CA ASP A 107 -14.24 1.80 11.77
C ASP A 107 -15.67 2.31 12.07
N LEU A 108 -16.40 1.60 12.93
CA LEU A 108 -17.74 1.97 13.40
C LEU A 108 -17.71 2.67 14.78
N GLU A 109 -16.60 2.59 15.51
CA GLU A 109 -16.44 3.20 16.84
C GLU A 109 -16.34 4.72 16.78
N ASN A 110 -16.92 5.41 17.77
CA ASN A 110 -17.01 6.86 17.80
C ASN A 110 -15.69 7.50 18.32
N GLY A 111 -14.86 8.06 17.43
CA GLY A 111 -13.68 8.85 17.79
C GLY A 111 -14.00 10.31 18.19
N LYS A 112 -12.95 11.13 18.37
CA LYS A 112 -13.11 12.57 18.67
C LYS A 112 -13.80 13.29 17.52
N ILE A 113 -14.96 13.90 17.80
CA ILE A 113 -15.77 14.60 16.81
C ILE A 113 -15.28 16.05 16.68
N THR A 114 -14.80 16.43 15.50
CA THR A 114 -14.60 17.83 15.12
C THR A 114 -15.80 18.30 14.29
N PRO A 115 -16.53 19.35 14.71
CA PRO A 115 -17.66 19.90 13.97
C PRO A 115 -17.28 20.24 12.53
N TRP A 116 -18.20 20.08 11.57
CA TRP A 116 -17.87 20.27 10.16
C TRP A 116 -17.40 21.71 9.84
N ARG A 117 -17.92 22.70 10.59
CA ARG A 117 -17.60 24.12 10.40
C ARG A 117 -16.16 24.47 10.81
N ASP A 118 -15.53 23.61 11.61
CA ASP A 118 -14.22 23.82 12.20
C ASP A 118 -13.13 22.98 11.50
N ARG A 119 -13.43 22.44 10.31
CA ARG A 119 -12.53 21.58 9.52
C ARG A 119 -11.88 22.31 8.36
#